data_AF-A0A1Y1KYI4-F1
#
_entry.id   AF-A0A1Y1KYI4-F1
#
_cell.length_a   1.000
_cell.length_b   1.000
_cell.length_c   1.000
_cell.angle_alpha   90.00
_cell.angle_beta   90.00
_cell.angle_gamma   90.00
#
_symmetry.space_group_name_H-M   'P 1'
#
loop_
_entity.id
_entity.type
_entity.pdbx_description
1 polymer ?
#
loop_
_entity_poly.entity_id
_entity_poly.type
_entity_poly.pdbx_seq_one_letter_code
_entity_poly.pdbx_strand_id
1 'polypeptide(L)'
;MPGISRKILICAAIDGLILQPLPTKGQRPFQPVRIRYGDSSISAVPRDQIPDTSGPNSSFEVFGVIGLITVSRLSYLITITRRQQVAQIFGFPIYVVTGVAITPCNTKQEADESIRRTASLLRKQTPNGEDGDSESSDEDVEIP
;
A
#
# COMPACT_ATOMS: atom_id res chain seq x y z
N MET A 1 1.65 0.42 22.98
CA MET A 1 0.54 0.77 22.07
C MET A 1 1.14 1.18 20.72
N PRO A 2 1.00 0.39 19.63
CA PRO A 2 1.58 0.79 18.36
C PRO A 2 0.64 1.78 17.66
N GLY A 3 0.83 3.06 17.99
CA GLY A 3 0.11 4.17 17.38
C GLY A 3 0.59 4.46 15.96
N ILE A 4 -0.35 4.43 15.02
CA ILE A 4 -0.33 5.16 13.74
C ILE A 4 0.79 4.73 12.79
N SER A 5 0.55 3.65 12.07
CA SER A 5 1.08 3.49 10.71
C SER A 5 -0.08 3.30 9.76
N ARG A 6 -0.75 4.40 9.40
CA ARG A 6 -1.75 4.37 8.34
C ARG A 6 -1.04 3.97 7.06
N LYS A 7 -1.40 2.80 6.54
CA LYS A 7 -0.94 2.35 5.23
C LYS A 7 -1.82 2.96 4.15
N ILE A 8 -1.24 3.14 2.97
CA ILE A 8 -1.94 3.59 1.77
C ILE A 8 -1.80 2.46 0.75
N LEU A 9 -2.91 2.08 0.13
CA LEU A 9 -2.91 1.14 -0.97
C LEU A 9 -2.71 1.91 -2.28
N ILE A 10 -1.79 1.42 -3.11
CA ILE A 10 -1.51 1.95 -4.45
C ILE A 10 -2.00 0.92 -5.48
N CYS A 11 -2.84 1.35 -6.41
CA CYS A 11 -3.25 0.53 -7.55
C CYS A 11 -3.41 1.37 -8.82
N ALA A 12 -3.35 0.71 -9.98
CA ALA A 12 -3.58 1.34 -11.26
C ALA A 12 -5.04 1.17 -11.68
N ALA A 13 -5.68 2.29 -12.02
CA ALA A 13 -6.99 2.33 -12.64
C ALA A 13 -6.86 2.62 -14.15
N ILE A 14 -8.00 2.75 -14.83
CA ILE A 14 -8.06 3.05 -16.28
C ILE A 14 -7.55 4.48 -16.56
N ASP A 15 -7.80 5.42 -15.65
CA ASP A 15 -7.62 6.85 -15.83
C ASP A 15 -6.54 7.46 -14.94
N GLY A 16 -5.91 6.68 -14.07
CA GLY A 16 -4.81 7.13 -13.22
C GLY A 16 -4.38 6.11 -12.17
N LEU A 17 -3.41 6.51 -11.35
CA LEU A 17 -3.04 5.80 -10.13
C LEU A 17 -3.97 6.20 -8.99
N ILE A 18 -4.50 5.22 -8.28
CA ILE A 18 -5.35 5.43 -7.10
C ILE A 18 -4.52 5.25 -5.84
N LEU A 19 -4.64 6.22 -4.94
CA LEU A 19 -4.08 6.22 -3.60
C LEU A 19 -5.24 6.13 -2.61
N GLN A 20 -5.37 4.97 -1.96
CA GLN A 20 -6.43 4.71 -1.01
C GLN A 20 -5.85 4.56 0.40
N PRO A 21 -6.05 5.54 1.29
CA PRO A 21 -5.66 5.38 2.69
C PRO A 21 -6.49 4.27 3.36
N LEU A 22 -5.83 3.31 3.99
CA LEU A 22 -6.50 2.21 4.66
C LEU A 22 -7.06 2.68 6.02
N PRO A 23 -8.35 2.44 6.30
CA PRO A 23 -8.94 2.86 7.57
C PRO A 23 -8.37 2.03 8.73
N THR A 24 -8.11 2.68 9.85
CA THR A 24 -7.88 1.99 11.13
C THR A 24 -9.22 1.70 11.79
N LYS A 25 -9.32 0.60 12.55
CA LYS A 25 -10.54 0.18 13.25
C LYS A 25 -11.21 1.39 13.97
N GLY A 26 -12.48 1.65 13.67
CA GLY A 26 -13.28 2.71 14.28
C GLY A 26 -13.14 4.12 13.69
N GLN A 27 -12.31 4.33 12.66
CA GLN A 27 -12.20 5.63 11.99
C GLN A 27 -13.05 5.72 10.72
N ARG A 28 -13.58 6.93 10.46
CA ARG A 28 -14.24 7.23 9.19
C ARG A 28 -13.25 7.03 8.05
N PRO A 29 -13.66 6.36 6.97
CA PRO A 29 -12.73 6.01 5.94
C PRO A 29 -12.39 7.25 5.08
N PHE A 30 -11.12 7.42 4.73
CA PHE A 30 -10.62 8.59 4.00
C PHE A 30 -11.00 8.54 2.53
N GLN A 31 -11.18 9.71 1.92
CA GLN A 31 -11.46 9.81 0.50
C GLN A 31 -10.21 9.41 -0.30
N PRO A 32 -10.31 8.44 -1.23
CA PRO A 32 -9.22 8.11 -2.13
C PRO A 32 -8.90 9.26 -3.08
N VAL A 33 -7.67 9.27 -3.58
CA VAL A 33 -7.16 10.28 -4.51
C VAL A 33 -6.64 9.57 -5.77
N ARG A 34 -6.87 10.17 -6.93
CA ARG A 34 -6.33 9.75 -8.22
C ARG A 34 -5.28 10.72 -8.68
N ILE A 35 -4.18 10.18 -9.19
CA ILE A 35 -3.19 10.90 -10.01
C ILE A 35 -3.45 10.49 -11.45
N ARG A 36 -3.98 11.40 -12.25
CA ARG A 36 -4.37 11.12 -13.63
C ARG A 36 -3.14 10.84 -14.48
N TYR A 37 -3.28 9.91 -15.42
CA TYR A 37 -2.20 9.63 -16.37
C TYR A 37 -1.92 10.82 -17.30
N GLY A 38 -0.64 11.06 -17.58
CA GLY A 38 -0.16 12.06 -18.53
C GLY A 38 0.03 13.45 -17.92
N ASP A 39 -1.03 14.06 -17.38
CA ASP A 39 -0.95 15.41 -16.78
C ASP A 39 -0.65 15.40 -15.27
N SER A 40 -0.72 14.23 -14.64
CA SER A 40 -0.53 14.01 -13.20
C SER A 40 -1.38 14.91 -12.29
N SER A 41 -2.53 15.34 -12.80
CA SER A 41 -3.52 16.08 -12.03
C SER A 41 -4.04 15.22 -10.89
N ILE A 42 -4.16 15.83 -9.71
CA ILE A 42 -4.59 15.18 -8.49
C ILE A 42 -6.06 15.51 -8.26
N SER A 43 -6.91 14.49 -8.17
CA SER A 43 -8.35 14.65 -7.96
C SER A 43 -8.87 13.63 -6.96
N ALA A 44 -9.88 13.99 -6.18
CA ALA A 44 -10.54 13.05 -5.29
C ALA A 44 -11.39 12.05 -6.10
N VAL A 45 -11.55 10.82 -5.58
CA VAL A 45 -12.24 9.72 -6.28
C VAL A 45 -13.40 9.21 -5.43
N PRO A 46 -14.59 9.03 -6.01
CA PRO A 46 -15.67 8.30 -5.36
C PRO A 46 -15.26 6.85 -5.05
N ARG A 47 -15.72 6.28 -3.93
CA ARG A 47 -15.34 4.92 -3.54
C ARG A 47 -15.77 3.85 -4.54
N ASP A 48 -16.86 4.11 -5.26
CA ASP A 48 -17.46 3.18 -6.20
C ASP A 48 -16.64 3.02 -7.49
N GLN A 49 -15.64 3.90 -7.70
CA GLN A 49 -14.74 3.88 -8.85
C GLN A 49 -13.36 3.28 -8.52
N ILE A 50 -13.18 2.73 -7.32
CA ILE A 50 -11.94 2.06 -6.95
C ILE A 50 -11.90 0.69 -7.66
N PRO A 51 -10.85 0.37 -8.42
CA PRO A 51 -10.70 -0.93 -9.06
C PRO A 51 -10.68 -2.05 -8.03
N ASP A 52 -11.11 -3.25 -8.43
CA ASP A 52 -10.88 -4.43 -7.61
C ASP A 52 -9.38 -4.70 -7.49
N THR A 53 -8.90 -4.76 -6.24
CA THR A 53 -7.49 -4.98 -5.89
C THR A 53 -7.27 -6.34 -5.26
N SER A 54 -8.26 -7.23 -5.32
CA SER A 54 -8.21 -8.62 -4.84
C SER A 54 -7.20 -9.50 -5.58
N GLY A 55 -6.78 -9.08 -6.78
CA GLY A 55 -5.84 -9.82 -7.62
C GLY A 55 -4.42 -9.87 -7.02
N PRO A 56 -3.67 -10.97 -7.25
CA PRO A 56 -2.29 -11.03 -6.82
C PRO A 56 -1.46 -9.97 -7.56
N ASN A 57 -0.71 -9.17 -6.81
CA ASN A 57 0.16 -8.10 -7.34
C ASN A 57 -0.58 -7.00 -8.14
N SER A 58 -1.90 -6.85 -8.00
CA SER A 58 -2.65 -5.71 -8.60
C SER A 58 -2.49 -4.41 -7.82
N SER A 59 -1.97 -4.49 -6.60
CA SER A 59 -1.75 -3.37 -5.70
C SER A 59 -0.60 -3.67 -4.75
N PHE A 60 -0.11 -2.64 -4.06
CA PHE A 60 0.79 -2.80 -2.93
C PHE A 60 0.53 -1.74 -1.86
N GLU A 61 0.88 -2.07 -0.63
CA GLU A 61 0.76 -1.17 0.51
C GLU A 61 2.04 -0.35 0.71
N VAL A 62 1.86 0.91 1.07
CA VAL A 62 2.94 1.84 1.39
C VAL A 62 2.69 2.48 2.75
N PHE A 63 3.76 2.88 3.42
CA PHE A 63 3.71 3.57 4.71
C PHE A 63 3.57 5.08 4.58
N GLY A 64 3.68 5.63 3.37
CA GLY A 64 3.57 7.05 3.10
C GLY A 64 3.94 7.41 1.67
N VAL A 65 3.64 8.65 1.31
CA VAL A 65 4.03 9.27 0.04
C VAL A 65 5.11 10.30 0.33
N ILE A 66 6.21 10.25 -0.43
CA ILE A 66 7.26 11.28 -0.37
C ILE A 66 6.84 12.46 -1.24
N GLY A 67 6.38 12.18 -2.45
CA GLY A 67 5.92 13.21 -3.37
C GLY A 67 5.76 12.71 -4.80
N LEU A 68 5.48 13.68 -5.67
CA LEU A 68 5.36 13.50 -7.11
C LEU A 68 6.48 14.33 -7.76
N ILE A 69 7.28 13.69 -8.61
CA ILE A 69 8.36 14.37 -9.34
C ILE A 69 8.09 14.28 -10.83
N THR A 70 8.30 15.38 -11.55
CA THR A 70 8.23 15.42 -13.01
C THR A 70 9.63 15.64 -13.56
N VAL A 71 10.08 14.75 -14.44
CA VAL A 71 11.35 14.84 -15.15
C VAL A 71 11.03 14.91 -16.64
N SER A 72 11.32 16.06 -17.26
CA SER A 72 10.90 16.37 -18.63
C SER A 72 9.37 16.28 -18.80
N ARG A 73 8.86 15.23 -19.45
CA ARG A 73 7.41 15.00 -19.68
C ARG A 73 6.87 13.77 -18.93
N LEU A 74 7.70 13.15 -18.10
CA LEU A 74 7.35 11.95 -17.34
C LEU A 74 7.19 12.30 -15.87
N SER A 75 6.14 11.77 -15.24
CA SER A 75 5.82 12.02 -13.84
C SER A 75 5.87 10.73 -13.06
N TYR A 76 6.38 10.80 -11.84
CA TYR A 76 6.65 9.63 -11.00
C TYR A 76 6.19 9.88 -9.57
N LEU A 77 5.41 8.95 -9.05
CA LEU A 77 5.01 8.89 -7.65
C LEU A 77 6.10 8.17 -6.84
N ILE A 78 6.64 8.85 -5.83
CA ILE A 78 7.64 8.30 -4.92
C ILE A 78 6.95 7.95 -3.60
N THR A 79 7.01 6.67 -3.22
CA THR A 79 6.32 6.12 -2.04
C THR A 79 7.26 5.36 -1.13
N ILE A 80 6.95 5.36 0.18
CA ILE A 80 7.70 4.66 1.22
C ILE A 80 7.17 3.24 1.34
N THR A 81 7.92 2.25 0.87
CA THR A 81 7.52 0.85 0.94
C THR A 81 8.04 0.15 2.19
N ARG A 82 9.13 0.65 2.79
CA ARG A 82 9.70 0.10 4.03
C ARG A 82 10.23 1.19 4.94
N ARG A 83 10.06 0.96 6.23
CA ARG A 83 10.58 1.82 7.28
C ARG A 83 10.92 1.01 8.52
N GLN A 84 11.87 1.49 9.31
CA GLN A 84 12.26 0.89 10.59
C GLN A 84 12.16 1.94 11.68
N GLN A 85 11.58 1.60 12.83
CA GLN A 85 11.57 2.49 13.99
C GLN A 85 12.98 2.53 14.59
N VAL A 86 13.55 3.73 14.71
CA VAL A 86 14.92 3.95 15.20
C VAL A 86 14.96 4.66 16.55
N ALA A 87 13.88 5.34 16.93
CA ALA A 87 13.75 5.98 18.22
C ALA A 87 12.27 6.17 18.60
N GLN A 88 12.03 6.59 19.82
CA GLN A 88 10.72 7.03 20.30
C GLN A 88 10.92 8.20 21.26
N ILE A 89 10.25 9.32 20.99
CA ILE A 89 10.35 10.55 21.80
C ILE A 89 8.95 10.94 22.25
N PHE A 90 8.73 11.08 23.57
CA PHE A 90 7.41 11.38 24.16
C PHE A 90 6.28 10.46 23.67
N GLY A 91 6.57 9.18 23.46
CA GLY A 91 5.59 8.21 22.94
C GLY A 91 5.42 8.22 21.42
N PHE A 92 6.00 9.19 20.70
CA PHE A 92 5.94 9.27 19.24
C PHE A 92 7.10 8.49 18.58
N PRO A 93 6.81 7.49 17.73
CA PRO A 93 7.84 6.71 17.06
C PRO A 93 8.52 7.52 15.94
N ILE A 94 9.85 7.43 15.86
CA ILE A 94 10.67 7.99 14.78
C ILE A 94 11.10 6.85 13.86
N TYR A 95 10.88 7.01 12.58
CA TYR A 95 11.18 5.99 11.57
C TYR A 95 12.25 6.47 10.59
N VAL A 96 13.16 5.58 10.23
CA VAL A 96 14.04 5.72 9.06
C VAL A 96 13.40 5.01 7.87
N VAL A 97 13.46 5.65 6.70
CA VAL A 97 13.01 5.04 5.43
C VAL A 97 14.09 4.06 4.96
N THR A 98 13.72 2.79 4.80
CA THR A 98 14.63 1.72 4.37
C THR A 98 14.29 1.19 2.97
N GLY A 99 13.16 1.61 2.40
CA GLY A 99 12.74 1.21 1.07
C GLY A 99 11.76 2.21 0.46
N VAL A 100 11.96 2.47 -0.82
CA VAL A 100 11.11 3.35 -1.62
C VAL A 100 10.72 2.65 -2.92
N ALA A 101 9.55 2.99 -3.46
CA ALA A 101 9.14 2.61 -4.81
C ALA A 101 8.85 3.86 -5.63
N ILE A 102 9.26 3.80 -6.90
CA ILE A 102 9.02 4.84 -7.90
C ILE A 102 8.01 4.26 -8.89
N THR A 103 6.82 4.85 -8.94
CA THR A 103 5.75 4.40 -9.85
C THR A 103 5.51 5.45 -10.92
N PRO A 104 5.65 5.12 -12.22
CA PRO A 104 5.36 6.05 -13.29
C PRO A 104 3.86 6.38 -13.37
N CYS A 105 3.55 7.62 -13.70
CA CYS A 105 2.20 8.18 -13.77
C CYS A 105 1.82 8.57 -15.22
N ASN A 106 2.50 8.05 -16.24
CA ASN A 106 2.27 8.46 -17.62
C ASN A 106 1.26 7.60 -18.37
N THR A 107 1.31 6.29 -18.16
CA THR A 107 0.39 5.33 -18.79
C THR A 107 -0.01 4.24 -17.81
N LYS A 108 -1.18 3.64 -18.05
CA LYS A 108 -1.65 2.49 -17.27
C LYS A 108 -0.66 1.31 -17.33
N GLN A 109 -0.12 1.03 -18.51
CA GLN A 109 0.75 -0.13 -18.72
C GLN A 109 2.03 -0.05 -17.88
N GLU A 110 2.71 1.10 -17.90
CA GLU A 110 3.93 1.34 -17.12
C GLU A 110 3.64 1.31 -15.61
N ALA A 111 2.50 1.90 -15.20
CA ALA A 111 2.04 1.88 -13.82
C ALA A 111 1.77 0.44 -13.35
N ASP A 112 1.01 -0.35 -14.11
CA ASP A 112 0.69 -1.75 -13.82
C ASP A 112 1.97 -2.60 -13.70
N GLU A 113 2.91 -2.44 -14.62
CA GLU A 113 4.17 -3.18 -14.59
C GLU A 113 5.00 -2.83 -13.35
N SER A 114 5.10 -1.55 -13.01
CA SER A 114 5.80 -1.08 -11.82
C SER A 114 5.14 -1.59 -10.54
N ILE A 115 3.81 -1.56 -10.45
CA ILE A 115 3.03 -2.09 -9.32
C ILE A 115 3.29 -3.58 -9.17
N ARG A 116 3.20 -4.37 -10.24
CA ARG A 116 3.41 -5.82 -10.20
C ARG A 116 4.82 -6.18 -9.72
N ARG A 117 5.83 -5.50 -10.26
CA ARG A 117 7.24 -5.68 -9.83
C ARG A 117 7.41 -5.34 -8.35
N THR A 118 6.87 -4.21 -7.91
CA THR A 118 6.97 -3.75 -6.52
C THR A 118 6.27 -4.71 -5.56
N ALA A 119 5.03 -5.11 -5.86
CA ALA A 119 4.27 -6.07 -5.05
C ALA A 119 5.00 -7.42 -4.93
N SER A 120 5.55 -7.93 -6.04
CA SER A 120 6.33 -9.18 -6.04
C SER A 120 7.60 -9.07 -5.18
N LEU A 121 8.33 -7.96 -5.28
CA LEU A 121 9.52 -7.72 -4.46
C LEU A 121 9.18 -7.65 -2.98
N LEU A 122 8.10 -6.95 -2.62
CA LEU A 122 7.68 -6.82 -1.22
C LEU A 122 7.29 -8.17 -0.63
N ARG A 123 6.56 -9.01 -1.38
CA ARG A 123 6.17 -10.36 -0.95
C ARG A 123 7.36 -11.32 -0.81
N LYS A 124 8.36 -11.24 -1.69
CA LYS A 124 9.59 -12.06 -1.57
C LYS A 124 10.41 -11.71 -0.35
N GLN A 125 10.34 -10.45 0.07
CA GLN A 125 11.16 -9.91 1.14
C GLN A 125 10.42 -9.79 2.48
N THR A 126 9.16 -10.25 2.59
CA THR A 126 8.52 -10.55 3.87
C THR A 126 8.97 -11.95 4.29
N PRO A 127 9.87 -12.09 5.29
CA PRO A 127 10.14 -13.40 5.86
C PRO A 127 8.86 -13.87 6.57
N ASN A 128 8.51 -15.16 6.41
CA ASN A 128 7.41 -15.83 7.12
C ASN A 128 7.14 -15.24 8.51
N GLY A 129 5.91 -14.79 8.75
CA GLY A 129 5.54 -14.22 10.03
C GLY A 129 4.05 -14.22 10.37
N GLU A 130 3.19 -14.93 9.62
CA GLU A 130 1.76 -15.10 9.93
C GLU A 130 1.19 -16.44 9.41
N ASP A 131 1.93 -17.55 9.54
CA ASP A 131 1.32 -18.90 9.62
C ASP A 131 1.42 -19.33 11.08
N GLY A 132 0.41 -18.94 11.86
CA GLY A 132 0.21 -19.37 13.24
C GLY A 132 -1.02 -20.25 13.29
N ASP A 133 -0.79 -21.56 13.39
CA ASP A 133 -1.79 -22.59 13.63
C ASP A 133 -2.73 -22.20 14.78
N SER A 134 -4.02 -22.40 14.57
CA SER A 134 -4.97 -22.72 15.64
C SER A 134 -6.02 -23.66 15.07
N GLU A 135 -5.56 -24.88 14.77
CA GLU A 135 -6.42 -26.05 14.91
C GLU A 135 -6.63 -26.27 16.42
N SER A 136 -7.79 -25.87 16.91
CA SER A 136 -8.29 -26.31 18.21
C SER A 136 -9.82 -26.31 18.15
N SER A 137 -10.37 -27.52 18.07
CA SER A 137 -11.70 -27.86 18.56
C SER A 137 -11.68 -29.36 18.85
N ASP A 138 -11.54 -29.68 20.13
CA ASP A 138 -11.66 -31.01 20.71
C ASP A 138 -13.04 -31.61 20.45
N GLU A 139 -13.09 -32.90 20.08
CA GLU A 139 -14.23 -33.76 20.42
C GLU A 139 -13.69 -35.12 20.92
N ASP A 140 -13.66 -35.25 22.24
CA ASP A 140 -13.57 -36.51 22.98
C ASP A 140 -14.83 -37.35 22.77
N VAL A 141 -14.72 -38.62 22.34
CA VAL A 141 -15.64 -39.70 22.77
C VAL A 141 -14.91 -41.07 22.81
N GLU A 142 -14.52 -41.42 24.03
CA GLU A 142 -14.58 -42.71 24.76
C GLU A 142 -14.72 -44.06 23.98
N ILE A 143 -13.75 -44.94 24.20
CA ILE A 143 -13.70 -46.35 23.76
C ILE A 143 -14.18 -47.26 24.91
N PRO A 144 -14.89 -48.37 24.61
CA PRO A 144 -14.68 -49.65 25.27
C PRO A 144 -14.02 -50.69 24.36
#